data_AF-A0A2S5R3U9-F1
#
_entry.id   AF-A0A2S5R3U9-F1
#
_cell.length_a   1.000
_cell.length_b   1.000
_cell.length_c   1.000
_cell.angle_alpha   90.00
_cell.angle_beta   90.00
_cell.angle_gamma   90.00
#
_symmetry.space_group_name_H-M   'P 1'
#
loop_
_entity.id
_entity.type
_entity.pdbx_description
1 polymer ?
#
loop_
_entity_poly.entity_id
_entity_poly.type
_entity_poly.pdbx_seq_one_letter_code
_entity_poly.pdbx_strand_id
1 'polypeptide(L)'
;MLSFEDEVVVEPAKPQLAVVPAVEVKSVPVAANQPSHSGRVNASDKRMINGQTDVNQLVPFKYHWAWDKYLAGCANHWMPQEVSMS
;
A
#
# COMPACT_ATOMS: atom_id res chain seq x y z
N MET A 1 -8.48 -34.17 -35.49
CA MET A 1 -7.20 -33.86 -34.84
C MET A 1 -7.47 -32.68 -33.93
N LEU A 2 -7.61 -33.01 -32.65
CA LEU A 2 -7.91 -32.23 -31.43
C LEU A 2 -9.19 -31.37 -31.43
N SER A 3 -10.19 -31.99 -30.81
CA SER A 3 -11.61 -31.66 -30.67
C SER A 3 -11.93 -30.39 -29.88
N PHE A 4 -13.12 -29.86 -30.18
CA PHE A 4 -13.85 -28.84 -29.46
C PHE A 4 -14.30 -29.34 -28.07
N GLU A 5 -14.67 -28.39 -27.20
CA GLU A 5 -15.43 -28.56 -25.95
C GLU A 5 -14.65 -29.05 -24.73
N ASP A 6 -14.31 -28.11 -23.83
CA ASP A 6 -14.28 -28.40 -22.39
C ASP A 6 -14.78 -27.16 -21.63
N GLU A 7 -16.03 -27.27 -21.17
CA GLU A 7 -16.71 -26.36 -20.26
C GLU A 7 -16.00 -26.40 -18.91
N VAL A 8 -15.12 -25.43 -18.63
CA VAL A 8 -14.57 -25.29 -17.29
C VAL A 8 -15.61 -24.59 -16.41
N VAL A 9 -16.37 -25.42 -15.70
CA VAL A 9 -17.14 -25.05 -14.51
C VAL A 9 -16.21 -24.29 -13.56
N VAL A 10 -16.41 -22.99 -13.41
CA VAL A 10 -15.71 -22.17 -12.42
C VAL A 10 -16.41 -22.36 -11.08
N GLU A 11 -15.93 -23.33 -10.30
CA GLU A 11 -16.18 -23.40 -8.86
C GLU A 11 -15.29 -22.34 -8.15
N PRO A 12 -15.81 -21.53 -7.20
CA PRO A 12 -15.01 -20.46 -6.61
C PRO A 12 -13.97 -21.03 -5.64
N ALA A 13 -12.72 -21.12 -6.09
CA ALA A 13 -11.58 -21.51 -5.26
C ALA A 13 -11.29 -20.42 -4.20
N LYS A 14 -11.36 -20.83 -2.92
CA LYS A 14 -10.92 -20.03 -1.76
C LYS A 14 -9.44 -19.65 -1.90
N PRO A 15 -9.03 -18.43 -1.52
CA PRO A 15 -7.63 -18.02 -1.61
C PRO A 15 -6.78 -18.81 -0.60
N GLN A 16 -5.91 -19.68 -1.11
CA GLN A 16 -4.85 -20.32 -0.32
C GLN A 16 -3.62 -19.40 -0.28
N LEU A 17 -3.18 -19.05 0.93
CA LEU A 17 -1.93 -18.36 1.19
C LEU A 17 -0.75 -19.22 0.67
N ALA A 18 -0.10 -18.77 -0.39
CA ALA A 18 1.19 -19.30 -0.80
C ALA A 18 2.28 -18.75 0.14
N VAL A 19 2.92 -19.64 0.90
CA VAL A 19 4.15 -19.36 1.65
C VAL A 19 5.30 -19.22 0.64
N VAL A 20 5.86 -18.01 0.52
CA VAL A 20 7.14 -17.76 -0.16
C VAL A 20 8.30 -17.92 0.82
N PRO A 21 9.45 -18.50 0.41
CA PRO A 21 10.59 -18.70 1.30
C PRO A 21 11.28 -17.37 1.61
N ALA A 22 11.63 -17.19 2.88
CA ALA A 22 12.25 -15.99 3.41
C ALA A 22 13.66 -15.78 2.86
N VAL A 23 13.85 -14.68 2.12
CA VAL A 23 15.18 -14.12 1.88
C VAL A 23 15.55 -13.30 3.11
N GLU A 24 16.52 -13.79 3.88
CA GLU A 24 17.04 -13.12 5.06
C GLU A 24 17.86 -11.88 4.65
N VAL A 25 17.18 -10.72 4.61
CA VAL A 25 17.85 -9.43 4.48
C VAL A 25 18.36 -9.03 5.86
N LYS A 26 19.68 -9.11 6.06
CA LYS A 26 20.35 -8.53 7.23
C LYS A 26 20.05 -7.03 7.29
N SER A 27 19.18 -6.65 8.21
CA SER A 27 18.78 -5.26 8.46
C SER A 27 19.96 -4.45 9.00
N VAL A 28 20.41 -3.46 8.24
CA VAL A 28 21.26 -2.38 8.74
C VAL A 28 20.44 -1.60 9.78
N PRO A 29 20.93 -1.38 11.02
CA PRO A 29 20.19 -0.62 12.00
C PRO A 29 20.26 0.87 11.62
N VAL A 30 19.25 1.36 10.90
CA VAL A 30 18.96 2.81 10.85
C VAL A 30 18.33 3.17 12.19
N ALA A 31 19.17 3.27 13.21
CA ALA A 31 18.80 3.71 14.55
C ALA A 31 19.26 5.16 14.72
N ALA A 32 18.59 6.08 14.04
CA ALA A 32 18.64 7.49 14.36
C ALA A 32 17.28 8.09 14.03
N ASN A 33 16.51 8.43 15.07
CA ASN A 33 15.17 9.02 15.00
C ASN A 33 13.99 8.03 14.95
N GLN A 34 14.02 6.96 15.76
CA GLN A 34 12.78 6.25 16.10
C GLN A 34 12.05 7.03 17.21
N PRO A 35 10.90 7.65 16.92
CA PRO A 35 10.06 8.23 17.96
C PRO A 35 9.56 7.11 18.88
N SER A 36 9.48 7.38 20.18
CA SER A 36 9.03 6.44 21.20
C SER A 36 7.72 5.75 20.80
N HIS A 37 7.81 4.47 20.41
CA HIS A 37 6.75 3.66 19.79
C HIS A 37 5.58 3.25 20.72
N SER A 38 5.39 3.92 21.87
CA SER A 38 4.43 3.47 22.89
C SER A 38 3.17 4.34 23.02
N GLY A 39 3.03 5.40 22.22
CA GLY A 39 1.93 6.37 22.36
C GLY A 39 1.04 6.53 21.12
N ARG A 40 -0.24 6.87 21.35
CA ARG A 40 -1.10 7.40 20.29
C ARG A 40 -0.56 8.73 19.81
N VAL A 41 -0.52 8.94 18.50
CA VAL A 41 -0.07 10.21 17.90
C VAL A 41 -1.18 11.26 17.98
N ASN A 42 -0.85 12.48 18.41
CA ASN A 42 -1.77 13.61 18.37
C ASN A 42 -1.70 14.32 17.00
N ALA A 43 -2.83 14.84 16.53
CA ALA A 43 -2.90 15.55 15.25
C ALA A 43 -2.05 16.84 15.26
N SER A 44 -2.06 17.60 16.36
CA SER A 44 -1.37 18.89 16.47
C SER A 44 0.15 18.78 16.31
N ASP A 45 0.73 17.68 16.79
CA ASP A 45 2.19 17.47 16.84
C ASP A 45 2.80 17.09 15.49
N LYS A 46 1.97 16.65 14.52
CA LYS A 46 2.43 16.27 13.17
C LYS A 46 2.98 17.50 12.42
N ARG A 47 4.18 17.40 11.84
CA ARG A 47 4.80 18.45 11.01
C ARG A 47 5.15 17.90 9.64
N MET A 48 5.08 18.75 8.60
CA MET A 48 5.45 18.34 7.24
C MET A 48 6.96 18.04 7.12
N ILE A 49 7.79 18.79 7.84
CA ILE A 49 9.25 18.67 7.82
C ILE A 49 9.75 18.58 9.26
N ASN A 50 10.73 17.72 9.50
CA ASN A 50 11.41 17.52 10.80
C ASN A 50 10.43 17.24 11.97
N GLY A 51 9.33 16.53 11.70
CA GLY A 51 8.41 16.06 12.74
C GLY A 51 9.02 14.97 13.62
N GLN A 52 8.62 14.93 14.89
CA GLN A 52 9.09 13.94 15.88
C GLN A 52 8.01 12.89 16.22
N THR A 53 6.85 12.96 15.56
CA THR A 53 5.75 12.00 15.75
C THR A 53 5.98 10.71 14.95
N ASP A 54 5.44 9.58 15.42
CA ASP A 54 5.48 8.31 14.68
C ASP A 54 4.82 8.42 13.29
N VAL A 55 5.63 8.19 12.24
CA VAL A 55 5.24 8.33 10.83
C VAL A 55 4.48 7.10 10.32
N ASN A 56 4.64 5.95 10.98
CA ASN A 56 3.98 4.72 10.55
C ASN A 56 2.49 4.68 10.91
N GLN A 57 2.02 5.63 11.74
CA GLN A 57 0.61 5.76 12.13
C GLN A 57 -0.10 6.82 11.28
N LEU A 58 -0.93 6.36 10.34
CA LEU A 58 -1.71 7.25 9.45
C LEU A 58 -2.63 8.20 10.22
N VAL A 59 -3.36 7.67 11.21
CA VAL A 59 -4.33 8.44 12.00
C VAL A 59 -3.68 9.06 13.25
N PRO A 60 -4.18 10.21 13.74
CA PRO A 60 -5.19 11.08 13.13
C PRO A 60 -4.62 11.91 11.97
N PHE A 61 -5.46 12.26 10.99
CA PHE A 61 -5.04 13.11 9.88
C PHE A 61 -4.95 14.58 10.31
N LYS A 62 -3.85 15.26 9.97
CA LYS A 62 -3.67 16.71 10.14
C LYS A 62 -3.86 17.46 8.82
N TYR A 63 -3.29 16.94 7.74
CA TYR A 63 -3.28 17.58 6.42
C TYR A 63 -4.34 16.95 5.53
N HIS A 64 -5.60 17.35 5.71
CA HIS A 64 -6.73 16.80 4.94
C HIS A 64 -6.55 16.98 3.42
N TRP A 65 -6.00 18.11 2.98
CA TRP A 65 -5.71 18.35 1.56
C TRP A 65 -4.82 17.25 0.95
N ALA A 66 -3.87 16.70 1.69
CA ALA A 66 -2.98 15.67 1.18
C ALA A 66 -3.73 14.34 1.01
N TRP A 67 -4.64 14.05 1.93
CA TRP A 67 -5.53 12.90 1.85
C TRP A 67 -6.50 13.03 0.67
N ASP A 68 -7.08 14.20 0.47
CA ASP A 68 -7.98 14.47 -0.66
C ASP A 68 -7.25 14.32 -2.00
N LYS A 69 -5.98 14.75 -2.08
CA LYS A 69 -5.14 14.55 -3.26
C LYS A 69 -4.80 13.08 -3.50
N TYR A 70 -4.56 12.30 -2.44
CA TYR A 70 -4.37 10.86 -2.55
C TYR A 70 -5.62 10.18 -3.13
N LEU A 71 -6.80 10.46 -2.58
CA LEU A 71 -8.07 9.90 -3.07
C LEU A 71 -8.37 10.32 -4.52
N ALA A 72 -8.12 11.58 -4.86
CA ALA A 72 -8.24 12.06 -6.24
C ALA A 72 -7.28 11.32 -7.18
N GLY A 73 -6.05 11.03 -6.75
CA GLY A 73 -5.11 10.21 -7.53
C GLY A 73 -5.61 8.79 -7.74
N CYS A 74 -6.13 8.15 -6.68
CA CYS A 74 -6.72 6.81 -6.77
C CYS A 74 -7.91 6.73 -7.74
N ALA A 75 -8.77 7.76 -7.75
CA ALA A 75 -9.92 7.83 -8.64
C ALA A 75 -9.57 8.07 -10.11
N ASN A 76 -8.36 8.55 -10.40
CA ASN A 76 -7.88 8.89 -11.74
C ASN A 76 -6.80 7.90 -12.24
N HIS A 77 -6.89 6.62 -11.86
CA HIS A 77 -5.98 5.61 -12.40
C HIS A 77 -6.23 5.44 -13.91
N TRP A 78 -5.15 5.38 -14.69
CA TRP A 78 -5.20 5.05 -16.12
C TRP A 78 -3.97 4.22 -16.47
N MET A 79 -4.08 3.40 -17.51
CA MET A 79 -2.95 2.65 -18.05
C MET A 79 -2.61 3.14 -19.46
N PRO A 80 -1.32 3.30 -19.82
CA PRO A 80 -0.93 3.73 -21.16
C PRO A 80 -1.50 2.88 -22.30
N GLN A 81 -1.74 1.59 -22.05
CA GLN A 81 -2.32 0.63 -23.00
C GLN A 81 -3.82 0.87 -23.27
N GLU A 82 -4.49 1.70 -22.47
CA GLU A 82 -5.91 2.05 -22.66
C GLU A 82 -6.11 3.09 -23.78
N VAL A 83 -5.04 3.69 -24.31
CA VAL A 83 -5.09 4.66 -25.42
C VAL A 83 -4.64 4.01 -26.72
N SER A 84 -5.52 3.97 -27.73
CA SER A 84 -5.19 3.47 -29.07
C SER A 84 -4.21 4.40 -29.80
N MET A 85 -3.20 3.82 -30.44
CA MET A 85 -2.11 4.54 -31.13
C MET A 85 -2.19 4.40 -32.67
N SER A 86 -3.41 4.38 -33.24
CA SER A 86 -3.62 4.25 -34.70
C SER A 86 -2.82 5.24 -35.53
#